data_AF-A0A5B2TD38-F1
#
_entry.id   AF-A0A5B2TD38-F1
#
_cell.length_a   1.000
_cell.length_b   1.000
_cell.length_c   1.000
_cell.angle_alpha   90.00
_cell.angle_beta   90.00
_cell.angle_gamma   90.00
#
_symmetry.space_group_name_H-M   'P 1'
#
loop_
_entity.id
_entity.type
_entity.pdbx_description
1 polymer ?
#
loop_
_entity_poly.entity_id
_entity_poly.type
_entity_poly.pdbx_seq_one_letter_code
_entity_poly.pdbx_strand_id
1 'polypeptide(L)'
;MRILAVDGALARASAAVWADGAVLAQAARDGARGQATALPPMVAQVLAEAGLAATELDAVAAVVGPGGFTGLRAALALAQGLALAIDRPAIGVTTGEALAASLPDRLRADHAVWSVTDTKRGRVLLERFAPGAATAAGPPEPFMLEDLPPQDRPVVLVGDAAEAAARVLAERGTPPHGIGAALPEAGAAAAVAALRLAGHLPPLPALPLYVEPPAVRPPAGA
;
A
#
# COMPACT_ATOMS: atom_id res chain seq x y z
N MET A 1 14.47 -13.65 7.84
CA MET A 1 13.18 -13.61 7.12
C MET A 1 13.40 -12.95 5.78
N ARG A 2 13.09 -13.65 4.69
CA ARG A 2 13.19 -13.17 3.30
C ARG A 2 11.79 -13.04 2.70
N ILE A 3 11.43 -11.84 2.27
CA ILE A 3 10.09 -11.53 1.78
C ILE A 3 10.20 -10.84 0.42
N LEU A 4 9.52 -11.39 -0.57
CA LEU A 4 9.25 -10.71 -1.83
C LEU A 4 7.96 -9.92 -1.67
N ALA A 5 7.97 -8.62 -1.92
CA ALA A 5 6.76 -7.81 -1.98
C ALA A 5 6.50 -7.31 -3.40
N VAL A 6 5.22 -7.21 -3.77
CA VAL A 6 4.76 -6.62 -5.03
C VAL A 6 3.64 -5.60 -4.80
N ASP A 7 3.69 -4.50 -5.55
CA ASP A 7 2.67 -3.47 -5.53
C ASP A 7 2.30 -3.04 -6.95
N GLY A 8 1.00 -2.90 -7.17
CA GLY A 8 0.42 -2.30 -8.36
C GLY A 8 -0.82 -1.47 -8.03
N ALA A 9 -0.94 -1.01 -6.79
CA ALA A 9 -2.14 -0.34 -6.28
C ALA A 9 -2.33 1.03 -6.90
N LEU A 10 -1.28 1.84 -6.99
CA LEU A 10 -1.35 3.20 -7.49
C LEU A 10 -0.63 3.33 -8.86
N ALA A 11 -0.30 4.55 -9.26
CA ALA A 11 0.38 4.84 -10.53
C ALA A 11 1.87 4.40 -10.56
N ARG A 12 2.20 3.28 -9.90
CA ARG A 12 3.50 2.63 -9.85
C ARG A 12 3.30 1.12 -9.83
N ALA A 13 4.13 0.41 -10.59
CA ALA A 13 4.41 -1.00 -10.34
C ALA A 13 5.72 -1.07 -9.55
N SER A 14 5.77 -1.81 -8.45
CA SER A 14 7.02 -2.03 -7.74
C SER A 14 7.13 -3.47 -7.23
N ALA A 15 8.37 -3.95 -7.13
CA ALA A 15 8.72 -5.20 -6.48
C ALA A 15 10.00 -5.02 -5.67
N ALA A 16 10.11 -5.73 -4.56
CA ALA A 16 11.31 -5.69 -3.73
C ALA A 16 11.54 -7.01 -3.02
N VAL A 17 12.80 -7.37 -2.85
CA VAL A 17 13.24 -8.42 -1.93
C VAL A 17 13.76 -7.76 -0.68
N TRP A 18 13.15 -8.09 0.45
CA TRP A 18 13.59 -7.66 1.77
C TRP A 18 14.12 -8.86 2.54
N ALA A 19 15.22 -8.66 3.28
CA ALA A 19 15.77 -9.64 4.20
C ALA A 19 16.22 -8.98 5.49
N ASP A 20 15.71 -9.46 6.62
CA ASP A 20 16.22 -9.19 7.97
C ASP A 20 16.50 -7.70 8.29
N GLY A 21 15.57 -6.82 7.89
CA GLY A 21 15.63 -5.39 8.16
C GLY A 21 16.06 -4.53 6.98
N ALA A 22 16.54 -5.14 5.88
CA ALA A 22 17.07 -4.41 4.74
C ALA A 22 16.43 -4.83 3.40
N VAL A 23 16.33 -3.88 2.48
CA VAL A 23 15.98 -4.16 1.08
C VAL A 23 17.24 -4.64 0.36
N LEU A 24 17.22 -5.86 -0.16
CA LEU A 24 18.34 -6.43 -0.94
C LEU A 24 18.31 -5.98 -2.40
N ALA A 25 17.12 -5.90 -2.97
CA ALA A 25 16.89 -5.42 -4.33
C ALA A 25 15.48 -4.81 -4.42
N GLN A 26 15.34 -3.79 -5.25
CA GLN A 26 14.03 -3.22 -5.57
C GLN A 26 14.01 -2.67 -6.99
N ALA A 27 12.83 -2.72 -7.59
CA ALA A 27 12.56 -2.09 -8.87
C ALA A 27 11.19 -1.44 -8.82
N ALA A 28 11.07 -0.32 -9.52
CA ALA A 28 9.82 0.42 -9.64
C ALA A 28 9.68 1.01 -11.04
N ARG A 29 8.45 1.11 -11.52
CA ARG A 29 8.10 1.78 -12.76
C ARG A 29 6.84 2.60 -12.58
N ASP A 30 6.97 3.90 -12.74
CA ASP A 30 5.85 4.83 -12.66
C ASP A 30 5.04 4.80 -13.97
N GLY A 31 3.74 4.93 -13.82
CA GLY A 31 2.81 4.95 -14.95
C GLY A 31 1.38 4.66 -14.52
N ALA A 32 0.42 5.39 -15.09
CA ALA A 32 -1.00 5.18 -14.81
C ALA A 32 -1.53 3.82 -15.32
N ARG A 33 -0.76 3.11 -16.16
CA ARG A 33 -1.14 1.83 -16.79
C ARG A 33 0.07 0.92 -16.98
N GLY A 34 -0.20 -0.37 -17.15
CA GLY A 34 0.81 -1.38 -17.50
C GLY A 34 1.42 -2.10 -16.29
N GLN A 35 0.87 -1.92 -15.09
CA GLN A 35 1.30 -2.60 -13.87
C GLN A 35 1.32 -4.11 -14.07
N ALA A 36 0.25 -4.67 -14.64
CA ALA A 36 0.10 -6.11 -14.85
C ALA A 36 1.20 -6.73 -15.74
N THR A 37 1.67 -6.00 -16.75
CA THR A 37 2.73 -6.48 -17.65
C THR A 37 4.12 -6.18 -17.11
N ALA A 38 4.28 -5.17 -16.25
CA ALA A 38 5.54 -4.79 -15.66
C ALA A 38 5.95 -5.70 -14.48
N LEU A 39 5.00 -6.19 -13.69
CA LEU A 39 5.28 -6.90 -12.44
C LEU A 39 6.02 -8.24 -12.60
N PRO A 40 5.62 -9.17 -13.48
CA PRO A 40 6.32 -10.45 -13.61
C PRO A 40 7.83 -10.33 -13.96
N PRO A 41 8.25 -9.56 -14.99
CA PRO A 41 9.67 -9.40 -15.27
C PRO A 41 10.41 -8.64 -14.16
N MET A 42 9.73 -7.72 -13.46
CA MET A 42 10.30 -7.00 -12.33
C MET A 42 10.58 -7.92 -11.14
N VAL A 43 9.70 -8.88 -10.85
CA VAL A 43 9.94 -9.91 -9.83
C VAL A 43 11.16 -10.76 -10.17
N ALA A 44 11.28 -11.20 -11.43
CA ALA A 44 12.44 -11.96 -11.87
C ALA A 44 13.74 -11.15 -11.72
N GLN A 45 13.70 -9.86 -12.07
CA GLN A 45 14.82 -8.94 -11.90
C GLN A 45 15.26 -8.84 -10.43
N VAL A 46 14.35 -8.51 -9.50
CA VAL A 46 14.74 -8.28 -8.10
C VAL A 46 15.21 -9.55 -7.39
N LEU A 47 14.68 -10.72 -7.77
CA LEU A 47 15.20 -12.00 -7.26
C LEU A 47 16.63 -12.27 -7.75
N ALA A 48 16.89 -12.00 -9.03
CA ALA A 48 18.23 -12.15 -9.60
C ALA A 48 19.23 -11.16 -8.99
N GLU A 49 18.85 -9.90 -8.83
CA GLU A 49 19.69 -8.86 -8.18
C GLU A 49 19.95 -9.17 -6.70
N ALA A 50 18.97 -9.74 -5.98
CA ALA A 50 19.15 -10.20 -4.61
C ALA A 50 19.96 -11.51 -4.50
N GLY A 51 20.23 -12.19 -5.63
CA GLY A 51 20.93 -13.47 -5.65
C GLY A 51 20.15 -14.60 -5.00
N LEU A 52 18.82 -14.57 -5.05
CA LEU A 52 17.94 -15.56 -4.41
C LEU A 52 17.11 -16.33 -5.43
N ALA A 53 16.94 -17.63 -5.17
CA ALA A 53 15.85 -18.39 -5.76
C ALA A 53 14.54 -18.10 -5.03
N ALA A 54 13.41 -18.20 -5.74
CA ALA A 54 12.09 -17.97 -5.14
C ALA A 54 11.79 -18.94 -3.97
N THR A 55 12.34 -20.17 -4.00
CA THR A 55 12.18 -21.18 -2.95
C THR A 55 12.89 -20.82 -1.64
N GLU A 56 13.77 -19.81 -1.64
CA GLU A 56 14.47 -19.31 -0.46
C GLU A 56 13.68 -18.24 0.30
N LEU A 57 12.55 -17.79 -0.26
CA LEU A 57 11.63 -16.85 0.38
C LEU A 57 10.86 -17.54 1.51
N ASP A 58 10.60 -16.78 2.57
CA ASP A 58 9.76 -17.21 3.70
C ASP A 58 8.29 -16.82 3.49
N ALA A 59 8.02 -15.77 2.69
CA ALA A 59 6.69 -15.31 2.33
C ALA A 59 6.70 -14.46 1.05
N VAL A 60 5.52 -14.28 0.46
CA VAL A 60 5.29 -13.29 -0.59
C VAL A 60 4.24 -12.29 -0.10
N ALA A 61 4.50 -10.99 -0.21
CA ALA A 61 3.61 -9.93 0.19
C ALA A 61 3.02 -9.21 -1.04
N ALA A 62 1.79 -8.75 -0.91
CA ALA A 62 1.16 -7.90 -1.91
C ALA A 62 0.35 -6.78 -1.28
N VAL A 63 0.39 -5.61 -1.91
CA VAL A 63 -0.50 -4.52 -1.54
C VAL A 63 -1.93 -4.86 -1.93
N VAL A 64 -2.86 -4.82 -0.97
CA VAL A 64 -4.27 -5.22 -1.14
C VAL A 64 -5.22 -4.07 -1.48
N GLY A 65 -4.70 -2.85 -1.49
CA GLY A 65 -5.46 -1.62 -1.71
C GLY A 65 -5.64 -0.80 -0.43
N PRO A 66 -6.37 0.32 -0.51
CA PRO A 66 -7.13 0.80 -1.66
C PRO A 66 -6.29 1.28 -2.86
N GLY A 67 -6.83 1.13 -4.08
CA GLY A 67 -6.14 1.55 -5.31
C GLY A 67 -6.83 1.09 -6.60
N GLY A 68 -6.11 1.20 -7.71
CA GLY A 68 -6.54 0.82 -9.05
C GLY A 68 -6.84 -0.67 -9.21
N PHE A 69 -8.07 -0.95 -9.65
CA PHE A 69 -8.65 -2.30 -9.79
C PHE A 69 -7.78 -3.31 -10.57
N THR A 70 -7.21 -2.88 -11.70
CA THR A 70 -6.45 -3.76 -12.60
C THR A 70 -5.07 -4.10 -12.04
N GLY A 71 -4.35 -3.09 -11.54
CA GLY A 71 -3.01 -3.27 -11.00
C GLY A 71 -3.00 -4.10 -9.72
N LEU A 72 -3.95 -3.84 -8.80
CA LEU A 72 -4.15 -4.63 -7.58
C LEU A 72 -4.34 -6.11 -7.88
N ARG A 73 -5.29 -6.47 -8.76
CA ARG A 73 -5.53 -7.88 -9.06
C ARG A 73 -4.36 -8.57 -9.71
N ALA A 74 -3.61 -7.87 -10.57
CA ALA A 74 -2.42 -8.45 -11.18
C ALA A 74 -1.33 -8.73 -10.13
N ALA A 75 -1.08 -7.78 -9.23
CA ALA A 75 -0.13 -7.95 -8.13
C ALA A 75 -0.54 -9.08 -7.18
N LEU A 76 -1.81 -9.12 -6.78
CA LEU A 76 -2.35 -10.16 -5.90
C LEU A 76 -2.29 -11.55 -6.54
N ALA A 77 -2.70 -11.69 -7.81
CA ALA A 77 -2.63 -12.95 -8.52
C ALA A 77 -1.19 -13.46 -8.67
N LEU A 78 -0.25 -12.55 -8.98
CA LEU A 78 1.17 -12.88 -9.05
C LEU A 78 1.71 -13.35 -7.69
N ALA A 79 1.43 -12.59 -6.62
CA ALA A 79 1.90 -12.93 -5.27
C ALA A 79 1.33 -14.27 -4.79
N GLN A 80 0.03 -14.49 -4.95
CA GLN A 80 -0.64 -15.74 -4.58
C GLN A 80 -0.11 -16.92 -5.38
N GLY A 81 0.07 -16.77 -6.69
CA GLY A 81 0.61 -17.82 -7.55
C GLY A 81 2.04 -18.20 -7.20
N LEU A 82 2.90 -17.21 -6.93
CA LEU A 82 4.27 -17.44 -6.47
C LEU A 82 4.29 -18.13 -5.11
N ALA A 83 3.56 -17.60 -4.13
CA ALA A 83 3.47 -18.14 -2.79
C ALA A 83 3.00 -19.61 -2.79
N LEU A 84 1.97 -19.92 -3.59
CA LEU A 84 1.49 -21.28 -3.80
C LEU A 84 2.56 -22.19 -4.40
N ALA A 85 3.30 -21.72 -5.41
CA ALA A 85 4.31 -22.51 -6.10
C ALA A 85 5.51 -22.88 -5.20
N ILE A 86 5.83 -22.04 -4.20
CA ILE A 86 6.93 -22.27 -3.25
C ILE A 86 6.47 -22.79 -1.88
N ASP A 87 5.17 -23.08 -1.72
CA ASP A 87 4.54 -23.51 -0.46
C ASP A 87 4.79 -22.56 0.73
N ARG A 88 4.58 -21.26 0.49
CA ARG A 88 4.77 -20.19 1.48
C ARG A 88 3.51 -19.32 1.61
N PRO A 89 3.34 -18.59 2.74
CA PRO A 89 2.20 -17.70 2.91
C PRO A 89 2.24 -16.49 1.97
N ALA A 90 1.06 -16.11 1.49
CA ALA A 90 0.81 -14.82 0.84
C ALA A 90 0.24 -13.82 1.85
N ILE A 91 0.91 -12.68 2.05
CA ILE A 91 0.60 -11.69 3.08
C ILE A 91 0.06 -10.41 2.43
N GLY A 92 -1.12 -9.97 2.86
CA GLY A 92 -1.68 -8.69 2.45
C GLY A 92 -1.06 -7.53 3.22
N VAL A 93 -0.92 -6.38 2.58
CA VAL A 93 -0.50 -5.10 3.17
C VAL A 93 -1.39 -3.99 2.59
N THR A 94 -1.95 -3.09 3.41
CA THR A 94 -2.77 -2.01 2.83
C THR A 94 -1.89 -0.97 2.14
N THR A 95 -2.48 -0.19 1.23
CA THR A 95 -1.77 0.89 0.55
C THR A 95 -1.27 1.93 1.56
N GLY A 96 -2.10 2.28 2.56
CA GLY A 96 -1.70 3.15 3.65
C GLY A 96 -0.59 2.56 4.53
N GLU A 97 -0.60 1.25 4.81
CA GLU A 97 0.48 0.60 5.56
C GLU A 97 1.82 0.72 4.82
N ALA A 98 1.84 0.43 3.53
CA ALA A 98 3.04 0.55 2.70
C ALA A 98 3.54 2.01 2.63
N LEU A 99 2.64 2.97 2.46
CA LEU A 99 2.98 4.41 2.41
C LEU A 99 3.48 4.94 3.76
N ALA A 100 2.83 4.57 4.87
CA ALA A 100 3.24 4.98 6.21
C ALA A 100 4.61 4.39 6.57
N ALA A 101 4.88 3.14 6.19
CA ALA A 101 6.17 2.49 6.40
C ALA A 101 7.31 3.09 5.55
N SER A 102 7.01 3.82 4.48
CA SER A 102 8.01 4.57 3.69
C SER A 102 8.44 5.89 4.36
N LEU A 103 7.78 6.33 5.44
CA LEU A 103 8.16 7.54 6.15
C LEU A 103 9.35 7.30 7.10
N PRO A 104 10.21 8.31 7.34
CA PRO A 104 11.23 8.21 8.37
C PRO A 104 10.62 7.90 9.75
N ASP A 105 11.25 7.00 10.50
CA ASP A 105 10.73 6.53 11.80
C ASP A 105 10.43 7.65 12.77
N ARG A 106 11.30 8.68 12.83
CA ARG A 106 11.09 9.83 13.70
C ARG A 106 9.82 10.59 13.34
N LEU A 107 9.58 10.82 12.04
CA LEU A 107 8.39 11.52 11.57
C LEU A 107 7.12 10.72 11.91
N ARG A 108 7.18 9.40 11.71
CA ARG A 108 6.08 8.49 12.05
C ARG A 108 5.83 8.39 13.55
N ALA A 109 6.87 8.43 14.38
CA ALA A 109 6.76 8.40 15.84
C ALA A 109 6.15 9.69 16.42
N ASP A 110 6.50 10.85 15.85
CA ASP A 110 6.10 12.15 16.36
C ASP A 110 4.70 12.61 15.85
N HIS A 111 4.24 12.07 14.71
CA HIS A 111 3.01 12.53 14.04
C HIS A 111 2.04 11.42 13.66
N ALA A 112 0.75 11.75 13.66
CA ALA A 112 -0.25 10.91 13.01
C ALA A 112 -0.04 10.93 11.49
N VAL A 113 -0.37 9.83 10.81
CA VAL A 113 -0.24 9.72 9.35
C VAL A 113 -1.62 9.45 8.76
N TRP A 114 -1.99 10.22 7.74
CA TRP A 114 -3.20 9.99 6.95
C TRP A 114 -2.78 9.59 5.55
N SER A 115 -3.13 8.37 5.15
CA SER A 115 -3.03 7.94 3.76
C SER A 115 -4.31 8.35 3.04
N VAL A 116 -4.16 9.13 1.97
CA VAL A 116 -5.26 9.66 1.17
C VAL A 116 -5.12 9.15 -0.25
N THR A 117 -6.02 8.25 -0.64
CA THR A 117 -6.00 7.60 -1.95
C THR A 117 -7.15 8.10 -2.83
N ASP A 118 -6.84 8.54 -4.05
CA ASP A 118 -7.82 9.02 -5.04
C ASP A 118 -8.68 7.86 -5.60
N THR A 119 -10.01 7.96 -5.46
CA THR A 119 -10.97 7.04 -6.07
C THR A 119 -11.74 7.63 -7.26
N LYS A 120 -11.25 8.76 -7.77
CA LYS A 120 -11.78 9.59 -8.87
C LYS A 120 -13.04 10.37 -8.46
N ARG A 121 -13.38 11.34 -9.31
CA ARG A 121 -14.59 12.18 -9.16
C ARG A 121 -14.63 12.95 -7.83
N GLY A 122 -13.46 13.41 -7.36
CA GLY A 122 -13.33 14.16 -6.10
C GLY A 122 -13.49 13.31 -4.84
N ARG A 123 -13.53 11.98 -4.97
CA ARG A 123 -13.65 11.07 -3.83
C ARG A 123 -12.28 10.52 -3.44
N VAL A 124 -12.10 10.32 -2.14
CA VAL A 124 -10.88 9.73 -1.57
C VAL A 124 -11.22 8.66 -0.55
N LEU A 125 -10.28 7.74 -0.36
CA LEU A 125 -10.26 6.82 0.77
C LEU A 125 -9.19 7.27 1.75
N LEU A 126 -9.56 7.36 3.01
CA LEU A 126 -8.71 7.83 4.10
C LEU A 126 -8.39 6.65 5.04
N GLU A 127 -7.11 6.34 5.19
CA GLU A 127 -6.61 5.45 6.26
C GLU A 127 -5.87 6.29 7.30
N ARG A 128 -6.16 6.09 8.57
CA ARG A 128 -5.64 6.92 9.68
C ARG A 128 -4.75 6.09 10.61
N PHE A 129 -3.52 6.55 10.79
CA PHE A 129 -2.52 5.92 11.65
C PHE A 129 -2.22 6.83 12.84
N ALA A 130 -2.25 6.27 14.05
CA ALA A 130 -1.77 6.97 15.23
C ALA A 130 -0.23 7.13 15.15
N PRO A 131 0.37 8.10 15.88
CA PRO A 131 1.83 8.21 15.96
C PRO A 131 2.48 6.89 16.36
N GLY A 132 3.49 6.46 15.60
CA GLY A 132 4.23 5.23 15.79
C GLY A 132 3.52 3.95 15.33
N ALA A 133 2.23 4.01 14.96
CA ALA A 133 1.47 2.84 14.55
C ALA A 133 1.96 2.29 13.20
N ALA A 134 2.02 0.96 13.09
CA ALA A 134 2.32 0.26 11.83
C ALA A 134 1.06 -0.15 11.05
N THR A 135 -0.13 -0.05 11.67
CA THR A 135 -1.43 -0.36 11.07
C THR A 135 -2.40 0.79 11.29
N ALA A 136 -3.38 0.91 10.40
CA ALA A 136 -4.44 1.91 10.55
C ALA A 136 -5.32 1.62 11.78
N ALA A 137 -5.96 2.65 12.32
CA ALA A 137 -6.89 2.55 13.44
C ALA A 137 -8.22 1.86 13.07
N GLY A 138 -8.48 1.67 11.78
CA GLY A 138 -9.69 1.05 11.24
C GLY A 138 -9.56 0.81 9.73
N PRO A 139 -10.63 0.31 9.08
CA PRO A 139 -10.67 0.17 7.63
C PRO A 139 -10.61 1.54 6.94
N PRO A 140 -10.24 1.61 5.65
CA PRO A 140 -10.28 2.87 4.91
C PRO A 140 -11.69 3.45 4.88
N GLU A 141 -11.80 4.76 5.04
CA GLU A 141 -13.08 5.47 5.11
C GLU A 141 -13.28 6.37 3.88
N PRO A 142 -14.46 6.36 3.25
CA PRO A 142 -14.73 7.20 2.08
C PRO A 142 -15.10 8.63 2.46
N PHE A 143 -14.51 9.60 1.75
CA PHE A 143 -14.84 11.02 1.85
C PHE A 143 -14.93 11.67 0.46
N MET A 144 -15.68 12.76 0.35
CA MET A 144 -15.38 13.77 -0.66
C MET A 144 -14.11 14.49 -0.22
N LEU A 145 -13.24 14.84 -1.18
CA LEU A 145 -11.98 15.51 -0.88
C LEU A 145 -12.21 16.83 -0.14
N GLU A 146 -13.23 17.59 -0.54
CA GLU A 146 -13.66 18.84 0.10
C GLU A 146 -14.17 18.64 1.55
N ASP A 147 -14.73 17.46 1.85
CA ASP A 147 -15.37 17.12 3.12
C ASP A 147 -14.45 16.30 4.05
N LEU A 148 -13.13 16.34 3.83
CA LEU A 148 -12.18 15.69 4.73
C LEU A 148 -12.38 16.16 6.19
N PRO A 149 -12.25 15.27 7.18
CA PRO A 149 -12.41 15.67 8.57
C PRO A 149 -11.32 16.69 8.95
N PRO A 150 -11.63 17.67 9.83
CA PRO A 150 -10.61 18.54 10.38
C PRO A 150 -9.57 17.74 11.18
N GLN A 151 -8.42 18.36 11.41
CA GLN A 151 -7.33 17.76 12.18
C GLN A 151 -7.20 18.46 13.53
N ASP A 152 -7.33 17.71 14.61
CA ASP A 152 -7.12 18.24 15.98
C ASP A 152 -5.63 18.37 16.34
N ARG A 153 -4.75 17.76 15.55
CA ARG A 153 -3.30 17.66 15.79
C ARG A 153 -2.54 17.59 14.46
N PRO A 154 -1.27 18.02 14.40
CA PRO A 154 -0.50 18.00 13.16
C PRO A 154 -0.38 16.57 12.61
N VAL A 155 -0.78 16.37 11.36
CA VAL A 155 -0.65 15.08 10.66
C VAL A 155 0.26 15.20 9.44
N VAL A 156 0.87 14.08 9.06
CA VAL A 156 1.56 13.93 7.77
C VAL A 156 0.61 13.25 6.79
N LEU A 157 0.49 13.80 5.59
CA LEU A 157 -0.32 13.21 4.52
C LEU A 157 0.56 12.37 3.59
N VAL A 158 0.09 11.20 3.19
CA VAL A 158 0.73 10.32 2.19
C VAL A 158 -0.31 9.84 1.18
N GLY A 159 0.14 9.33 0.03
CA GLY A 159 -0.74 8.82 -1.04
C GLY A 159 -0.94 9.80 -2.19
N ASP A 160 -1.59 9.33 -3.26
CA ASP A 160 -1.69 10.04 -4.54
C ASP A 160 -2.66 11.23 -4.50
N ALA A 161 -3.49 11.34 -3.47
CA ALA A 161 -4.33 12.51 -3.20
C ALA A 161 -3.77 13.43 -2.09
N ALA A 162 -2.59 13.15 -1.53
CA ALA A 162 -2.05 13.89 -0.39
C ALA A 162 -1.87 15.39 -0.66
N GLU A 163 -1.35 15.76 -1.82
CA GLU A 163 -1.22 17.19 -2.20
C GLU A 163 -2.57 17.89 -2.32
N ALA A 164 -3.55 17.21 -2.91
CA ALA A 164 -4.89 17.77 -3.07
C ALA A 164 -5.58 17.93 -1.72
N ALA A 165 -5.44 16.95 -0.82
CA ALA A 165 -5.92 17.00 0.55
C ALA A 165 -5.24 18.12 1.35
N ALA A 166 -3.93 18.29 1.20
CA ALA A 166 -3.18 19.36 1.86
C ALA A 166 -3.72 20.74 1.52
N ARG A 167 -4.04 20.99 0.23
CA ARG A 167 -4.64 22.26 -0.21
C ARG A 167 -5.99 22.50 0.44
N VAL A 168 -6.90 21.52 0.40
CA VAL A 168 -8.23 21.65 1.01
C VAL A 168 -8.13 21.94 2.51
N LEU A 169 -7.25 21.23 3.21
CA LEU A 169 -7.05 21.40 4.65
C LEU A 169 -6.44 22.76 4.99
N ALA A 170 -5.50 23.26 4.18
CA ALA A 170 -4.92 24.59 4.34
C ALA A 170 -5.95 25.71 4.08
N GLU A 171 -6.77 25.60 3.04
CA GLU A 171 -7.86 26.54 2.72
C GLU A 171 -8.90 26.62 3.86
N ARG A 172 -9.09 25.53 4.59
CA ARG A 172 -9.96 25.44 5.76
C ARG A 172 -9.30 25.84 7.08
N GLY A 173 -8.04 26.28 7.05
CA GLY A 173 -7.30 26.77 8.22
C GLY A 173 -6.67 25.69 9.10
N THR A 174 -6.59 24.43 8.63
CA THR A 174 -5.96 23.31 9.33
C THR A 174 -4.88 22.65 8.44
N PRO A 175 -3.81 23.35 8.06
CA PRO A 175 -2.78 22.79 7.18
C PRO A 175 -2.10 21.57 7.82
N PRO A 176 -1.73 20.54 7.04
CA PRO A 176 -1.00 19.40 7.56
C PRO A 176 0.41 19.80 8.01
N HIS A 177 1.05 18.97 8.84
CA HIS A 177 2.45 19.13 9.22
C HIS A 177 3.39 18.99 8.01
N GLY A 178 3.05 18.09 7.10
CA GLY A 178 3.84 17.84 5.89
C GLY A 178 3.17 16.83 4.97
N ILE A 179 3.79 16.66 3.81
CA ILE A 179 3.39 15.68 2.80
C ILE A 179 4.58 14.72 2.61
N GLY A 180 4.31 13.42 2.66
CA GLY A 180 5.28 12.37 2.45
C GLY A 180 5.16 11.71 1.08
N ALA A 181 5.44 10.42 1.00
CA ALA A 181 5.42 9.67 -0.25
C ALA A 181 4.02 9.68 -0.90
N ALA A 182 3.99 9.89 -2.22
CA ALA A 182 2.76 9.84 -3.01
C ALA A 182 2.41 8.42 -3.49
N LEU A 183 3.41 7.54 -3.64
CA LEU A 183 3.26 6.21 -4.20
C LEU A 183 3.94 5.17 -3.28
N PRO A 184 3.41 3.95 -3.18
CA PRO A 184 3.95 2.94 -2.27
C PRO A 184 5.28 2.40 -2.80
N GLU A 185 6.11 1.90 -1.90
CA GLU A 185 7.30 1.14 -2.24
C GLU A 185 7.17 -0.30 -1.74
N ALA A 186 7.45 -1.27 -2.61
CA ALA A 186 7.40 -2.68 -2.25
C ALA A 186 8.33 -3.02 -1.07
N GLY A 187 9.47 -2.34 -0.91
CA GLY A 187 10.37 -2.55 0.24
C GLY A 187 9.70 -2.23 1.57
N ALA A 188 8.93 -1.13 1.64
CA ALA A 188 8.16 -0.76 2.81
C ALA A 188 7.00 -1.75 3.06
N ALA A 189 6.33 -2.20 2.01
CA ALA A 189 5.32 -3.25 2.12
C ALA A 189 5.91 -4.56 2.68
N ALA A 190 7.12 -4.95 2.24
CA ALA A 190 7.80 -6.13 2.76
C ALA A 190 8.13 -6.01 4.25
N ALA A 191 8.54 -4.82 4.72
CA ALA A 191 8.80 -4.57 6.14
C ALA A 191 7.53 -4.71 6.99
N VAL A 192 6.38 -4.22 6.52
CA VAL A 192 5.09 -4.44 7.21
C VAL A 192 4.72 -5.93 7.22
N ALA A 193 4.90 -6.61 6.09
CA ALA A 193 4.65 -8.05 5.99
C ALA A 193 5.55 -8.86 6.94
N ALA A 194 6.79 -8.43 7.19
CA ALA A 194 7.69 -9.05 8.16
C ALA A 194 7.16 -8.94 9.60
N LEU A 195 6.62 -7.78 10.00
CA LEU A 195 5.99 -7.62 11.31
C LEU A 195 4.78 -8.55 11.47
N ARG A 196 3.99 -8.68 10.41
CA ARG A 196 2.79 -9.54 10.35
C ARG A 196 3.16 -11.03 10.40
N LEU A 197 4.19 -11.45 9.66
CA LEU A 197 4.71 -12.82 9.68
C LEU A 197 5.27 -13.20 11.06
N ALA A 198 5.92 -12.26 11.73
CA ALA A 198 6.45 -12.43 13.08
C ALA A 198 5.38 -12.34 14.19
N GLY A 199 4.10 -12.15 13.85
CA GLY A 199 2.99 -12.11 14.80
C GLY A 199 2.83 -10.79 15.56
N HIS A 200 3.53 -9.72 15.17
CA HIS A 200 3.41 -8.40 15.78
C HIS A 200 2.20 -7.62 15.26
N LEU A 201 1.68 -7.98 14.08
CA LEU A 201 0.49 -7.40 13.47
C LEU A 201 -0.57 -8.48 13.22
N PRO A 202 -1.87 -8.14 13.23
CA PRO A 202 -2.91 -9.08 12.88
C PRO A 202 -2.72 -9.60 11.45
N PRO A 203 -3.06 -10.87 11.19
CA PRO A 203 -2.97 -11.44 9.86
C PRO A 203 -3.91 -10.72 8.90
N LEU A 204 -3.43 -10.51 7.67
CA LEU A 204 -4.19 -9.90 6.59
C LEU A 204 -3.96 -10.78 5.35
N PRO A 205 -4.99 -11.43 4.79
CA PRO A 205 -4.81 -12.23 3.59
C PRO A 205 -4.49 -11.33 2.39
N ALA A 206 -3.71 -11.84 1.44
CA ALA A 206 -3.47 -11.19 0.15
C ALA A 206 -4.72 -11.25 -0.73
N LEU A 207 -5.80 -10.57 -0.33
CA LEU A 207 -7.09 -10.48 -1.01
C LEU A 207 -7.45 -9.01 -1.19
N PRO A 208 -8.12 -8.64 -2.30
CA PRO A 208 -8.45 -7.24 -2.57
C PRO A 208 -9.36 -6.66 -1.50
N LEU A 209 -9.01 -5.46 -1.00
CA LEU A 209 -9.81 -4.70 -0.06
C LEU A 209 -10.84 -3.86 -0.82
N TYR A 210 -12.10 -4.30 -0.82
CA TYR A 210 -13.22 -3.53 -1.37
C TYR A 210 -13.85 -2.67 -0.27
N VAL A 211 -13.61 -1.37 -0.33
CA VAL A 211 -14.15 -0.40 0.63
C VAL A 211 -15.54 0.09 0.21
N GLU A 212 -15.78 0.15 -1.10
CA GLU A 212 -17.09 0.47 -1.66
C GLU A 212 -17.71 -0.77 -2.30
N PRO A 213 -19.02 -1.01 -2.13
CA PRO A 213 -19.71 -2.06 -2.86
C PRO A 213 -19.61 -1.79 -4.37
N PRO A 214 -19.57 -2.85 -5.21
CA PRO A 214 -19.57 -2.67 -6.66
C PRO A 214 -20.76 -1.78 -7.08
N ALA A 215 -20.51 -0.77 -7.91
CA ALA A 215 -21.55 0.07 -8.49
C ALA A 215 -22.37 -0.66 -9.57
N VAL A 216 -22.72 -1.93 -9.31
CA VAL A 216 -23.59 -2.72 -10.15
C VAL A 216 -25.01 -2.37 -9.75
N ARG A 217 -25.75 -1.65 -10.61
CA ARG A 217 -27.20 -1.65 -10.50
C ARG A 217 -27.66 -3.07 -10.77
N PRO A 218 -28.46 -3.70 -9.89
CA PRO A 218 -29.14 -4.93 -10.26
C PRO A 218 -29.94 -4.68 -11.55
N PRO A 219 -30.04 -5.67 -12.45
CA PRO A 219 -30.86 -5.53 -13.65
C PRO A 219 -32.27 -5.10 -13.24
N ALA A 220 -32.84 -4.14 -13.97
CA ALA A 220 -34.19 -3.69 -13.72
C ALA A 220 -35.16 -4.85 -14.00
N GLY A 221 -35.67 -5.47 -12.95
CA GLY A 221 -36.60 -6.60 -13.02
C GLY A 221 -35.99 -7.90 -12.49
N ALA A 222 -36.16 -8.12 -11.19
CA ALA A 222 -36.16 -9.44 -10.56
C ALA A 222 -37.46 -9.55 -9.75
#